data_AF-A0A6P4EEQ1-F1
#
_entry.id   AF-A0A6P4EEQ1-F1
#
_cell.length_a   1.000
_cell.length_b   1.000
_cell.length_c   1.000
_cell.angle_alpha   90.00
_cell.angle_beta   90.00
_cell.angle_gamma   90.00
#
_symmetry.space_group_name_H-M   'P 1'
#
loop_
_entity.id
_entity.type
_entity.pdbx_description
1 polymer ?
#
loop_
_entity_poly.entity_id
_entity_poly.type
_entity_poly.pdbx_seq_one_letter_code
_entity_poly.pdbx_strand_id
1 'polypeptide(L)'
;MLELLQKSLRLCDVEHAGARQVLYSFRSGLIHKRIASFHYSQLRVHGCCDFSQLPKSTLQLCKYHYEKATQILEGLKEVGDLLVVQLERISLHEFLAELSTHNAQKIKQMQAALDICLQCHLVFNHVIDTNSGQVADDEFAGHLTLFESRLQNALKTLTKLTLTGKDPKQLSKLYKRMYMETLTGKHGLGAQQSSTACLKHLHMLLARLRAMCDTQLARD
;
A
#
# COMPACT_ATOMS: atom_id res chain seq x y z
N MET A 1 -15.72 9.43 18.98
CA MET A 1 -14.36 9.50 18.39
C MET A 1 -14.36 10.03 16.96
N LEU A 2 -15.11 9.41 16.03
CA LEU A 2 -15.19 9.87 14.62
C LEU A 2 -15.65 11.33 14.47
N GLU A 3 -16.68 11.75 15.21
CA GLU A 3 -17.18 13.14 15.17
C GLU A 3 -16.12 14.18 15.58
N LEU A 4 -15.27 13.84 16.55
CA LEU A 4 -14.18 14.72 16.99
C LEU A 4 -13.09 14.83 15.91
N LEU A 5 -12.79 13.73 15.21
CA LEU A 5 -11.86 13.74 14.08
C LEU A 5 -12.41 14.56 12.91
N GLN A 6 -13.69 14.42 12.58
CA GLN A 6 -14.34 15.22 11.54
C GLN A 6 -14.40 16.72 11.89
N LYS A 7 -14.69 17.07 13.14
CA LYS A 7 -14.61 18.45 13.63
C LYS A 7 -13.18 18.99 13.53
N SER A 8 -12.19 18.20 13.95
CA SER A 8 -10.78 18.58 13.86
C SER A 8 -10.31 18.77 12.41
N LEU A 9 -10.82 17.97 11.48
CA LEU A 9 -10.51 18.09 10.06
C LEU A 9 -11.01 19.42 9.48
N ARG A 10 -12.21 19.87 9.87
CA ARG A 10 -12.77 21.17 9.47
C ARG A 10 -11.98 22.36 10.02
N LEU A 11 -11.26 22.17 11.12
CA LEU A 11 -10.40 23.19 11.73
C LEU A 11 -8.99 23.22 11.13
N CYS A 12 -8.62 22.22 10.31
CA CYS A 12 -7.38 22.27 9.54
C CYS A 12 -7.62 23.19 8.34
N ASP A 13 -7.22 24.45 8.45
CA ASP A 13 -7.28 25.40 7.34
C ASP A 13 -6.19 25.04 6.31
N VAL A 14 -6.59 24.28 5.28
CA VAL A 14 -5.72 23.88 4.16
C VAL A 14 -5.85 24.86 2.99
N GLU A 15 -6.90 25.70 2.99
CA GLU A 15 -7.28 26.56 1.86
C GLU A 15 -6.56 27.91 1.88
N HIS A 16 -6.21 28.44 3.07
CA HIS A 16 -5.45 29.69 3.16
C HIS A 16 -3.94 29.45 3.18
N ALA A 17 -3.25 30.02 2.19
CA ALA A 17 -1.80 30.01 2.14
C ALA A 17 -1.23 30.81 3.33
N GLY A 18 -0.36 30.18 4.11
CA GLY A 18 0.25 30.80 5.29
C GLY A 18 1.36 29.96 5.89
N ALA A 19 2.14 30.55 6.81
CA ALA A 19 3.31 29.92 7.43
C ALA A 19 3.00 28.60 8.17
N ARG A 20 1.73 28.33 8.50
CA ARG A 20 1.27 27.09 9.17
C ARG A 20 0.63 26.08 8.22
N GLN A 21 0.53 26.37 6.93
CA GLN A 21 -0.18 25.51 5.96
C GLN A 21 0.42 24.10 5.88
N VAL A 22 1.75 23.96 5.96
CA VAL A 22 2.44 22.66 6.00
C VAL A 22 2.01 21.85 7.22
N LEU A 23 1.98 22.47 8.40
CA LEU A 23 1.57 21.83 9.66
C LEU A 23 0.10 21.40 9.62
N TYR A 24 -0.80 22.26 9.11
CA TYR A 24 -2.22 21.92 9.00
C TYR A 24 -2.49 20.85 7.95
N SER A 25 -1.75 20.87 6.84
CA SER A 25 -1.78 19.80 5.84
C SER A 25 -1.35 18.48 6.46
N PHE A 26 -0.21 18.45 7.16
CA PHE A 26 0.27 17.25 7.83
C PHE A 26 -0.75 16.69 8.83
N ARG A 27 -1.30 17.55 9.70
CA ARG A 27 -2.35 17.17 10.66
C ARG A 27 -3.61 16.65 9.96
N SER A 28 -4.02 17.27 8.86
CA SER A 28 -5.14 16.82 8.03
C SER A 28 -4.87 15.41 7.48
N GLY A 29 -3.67 15.15 6.94
CA GLY A 29 -3.25 13.83 6.47
C GLY A 29 -3.36 12.75 7.56
N LEU A 30 -2.86 13.04 8.77
CA LEU A 30 -2.95 12.12 9.91
C LEU A 30 -4.40 11.90 10.38
N ILE A 31 -5.25 12.93 10.34
CA ILE A 31 -6.67 12.79 10.69
C ILE A 31 -7.38 11.92 9.65
N HIS A 32 -7.12 12.12 8.36
CA HIS A 32 -7.63 11.26 7.29
C HIS A 32 -7.21 9.80 7.48
N LYS A 33 -5.92 9.54 7.74
CA LYS A 33 -5.41 8.19 8.08
C LYS A 33 -6.23 7.57 9.22
N ARG A 34 -6.38 8.27 10.35
CA ARG A 34 -7.13 7.77 11.52
C ARG A 34 -8.60 7.48 11.22
N ILE A 35 -9.28 8.33 10.44
CA ILE A 35 -10.67 8.09 10.03
C ILE A 35 -10.77 6.83 9.16
N ALA A 36 -9.82 6.65 8.22
CA ALA A 36 -9.77 5.46 7.38
C ALA A 36 -9.56 4.19 8.21
N SER A 37 -8.58 4.18 9.13
CA SER A 37 -8.33 3.03 10.01
C SER A 37 -9.53 2.70 10.90
N PHE A 38 -10.29 3.72 11.35
CA PHE A 38 -11.53 3.53 12.10
C PHE A 38 -12.61 2.82 11.27
N HIS A 39 -12.84 3.29 10.04
CA HIS A 39 -13.76 2.60 9.12
C HIS A 39 -13.28 1.19 8.78
N TYR A 40 -11.97 1.00 8.56
CA TYR A 40 -11.42 -0.32 8.30
C TYR A 40 -11.64 -1.28 9.48
N SER A 41 -11.45 -0.80 10.72
CA SER A 41 -11.75 -1.59 11.91
C SER A 41 -13.22 -2.02 11.97
N GLN A 42 -14.15 -1.11 11.63
CA GLN A 42 -15.58 -1.48 11.55
C GLN A 42 -15.83 -2.54 10.47
N LEU A 43 -15.22 -2.40 9.29
CA LEU A 43 -15.35 -3.39 8.23
C LEU A 43 -14.88 -4.78 8.69
N ARG A 44 -13.77 -4.86 9.45
CA ARG A 44 -13.29 -6.13 10.00
C ARG A 44 -14.26 -6.76 11.00
N VAL A 45 -14.92 -5.94 11.83
CA VAL A 45 -15.95 -6.42 12.77
C VAL A 45 -17.19 -6.93 12.02
N HIS A 46 -17.62 -6.22 10.96
CA HIS A 46 -18.75 -6.64 10.13
C HIS A 46 -18.41 -7.83 9.20
N GLY A 47 -17.14 -8.04 8.88
CA GLY A 47 -16.65 -9.04 7.93
C GLY A 47 -16.72 -10.49 8.39
N CYS A 48 -17.26 -10.80 9.58
CA CYS A 48 -17.39 -12.19 10.04
C CYS A 48 -18.41 -13.04 9.25
N CYS A 49 -19.19 -12.44 8.35
CA CYS A 49 -20.26 -13.14 7.62
C CYS A 49 -19.92 -13.36 6.14
N ASP A 50 -19.97 -12.31 5.29
CA ASP A 50 -19.79 -12.43 3.83
C ASP A 50 -19.48 -11.08 3.15
N PHE A 51 -18.82 -11.11 1.97
CA PHE A 51 -18.54 -9.91 1.16
C PHE A 51 -19.82 -9.13 0.76
N SER A 52 -20.95 -9.82 0.57
CA SER A 52 -22.23 -9.22 0.18
C SER A 52 -22.86 -8.35 1.28
N GLN A 53 -22.53 -8.63 2.53
CA GLN A 53 -23.03 -7.93 3.71
C GLN A 53 -22.13 -6.76 4.14
N LEU A 54 -21.01 -6.56 3.44
CA LEU A 54 -20.06 -5.50 3.75
C LEU A 54 -20.71 -4.13 3.52
N PRO A 55 -20.74 -3.22 4.52
CA PRO A 55 -21.33 -1.90 4.37
C PRO A 55 -20.60 -1.07 3.29
N LYS A 56 -21.23 -0.93 2.12
CA LYS A 56 -20.63 -0.26 0.95
C LYS A 56 -20.23 1.19 1.24
N SER A 57 -21.05 1.91 2.00
CA SER A 57 -20.78 3.29 2.40
C SER A 57 -19.52 3.39 3.27
N THR A 58 -19.38 2.52 4.28
CA THR A 58 -18.19 2.44 5.14
C THR A 58 -16.95 2.09 4.33
N LEU A 59 -17.06 1.18 3.36
CA LEU A 59 -15.96 0.85 2.45
C LEU A 59 -15.54 2.04 1.58
N GLN A 60 -16.51 2.78 1.02
CA GLN A 60 -16.25 3.97 0.21
C GLN A 60 -15.56 5.06 1.03
N LEU A 61 -16.05 5.32 2.26
CA LEU A 61 -15.44 6.29 3.17
C LEU A 61 -14.02 5.87 3.57
N CYS A 62 -13.80 4.60 3.89
CA CYS A 62 -12.49 4.05 4.19
C CYS A 62 -11.48 4.35 3.06
N LYS A 63 -11.85 3.99 1.82
CA LYS A 63 -11.02 4.24 0.63
C LYS A 63 -10.78 5.73 0.39
N TYR A 64 -11.83 6.55 0.49
CA TYR A 64 -11.74 8.01 0.34
C TYR A 64 -10.74 8.63 1.32
N HIS A 65 -10.83 8.26 2.60
CA HIS A 65 -9.96 8.82 3.62
C HIS A 65 -8.51 8.34 3.47
N TYR A 66 -8.27 7.08 3.09
CA TYR A 66 -6.90 6.64 2.75
C TYR A 66 -6.34 7.39 1.54
N GLU A 67 -7.13 7.57 0.48
CA GLU A 67 -6.70 8.27 -0.73
C GLU A 67 -6.33 9.73 -0.42
N LYS A 68 -7.14 10.42 0.39
CA LYS A 68 -6.83 11.77 0.86
C LYS A 68 -5.58 11.83 1.72
N ALA A 69 -5.38 10.86 2.62
CA ALA A 69 -4.16 10.77 3.42
C ALA A 69 -2.93 10.57 2.54
N THR A 70 -3.00 9.68 1.55
CA THR A 70 -1.93 9.44 0.57
C THR A 70 -1.56 10.72 -0.17
N GLN A 71 -2.54 11.42 -0.77
CA GLN A 71 -2.29 12.64 -1.54
C GLN A 71 -1.60 13.73 -0.71
N ILE A 72 -2.05 13.93 0.53
CA ILE A 72 -1.48 14.94 1.43
C ILE A 72 -0.06 14.56 1.85
N LEU A 73 0.15 13.33 2.34
CA LEU A 73 1.45 12.89 2.85
C LEU A 73 2.49 12.78 1.75
N GLU A 74 2.09 12.38 0.55
CA GLU A 74 2.93 12.38 -0.64
C GLU A 74 3.33 13.81 -1.05
N GLY A 75 2.38 14.75 -1.08
CA GLY A 75 2.67 16.16 -1.36
C GLY A 75 3.64 16.80 -0.36
N LEU A 76 3.62 16.33 0.89
CA LEU A 76 4.53 16.76 1.96
C LEU A 76 5.83 15.95 2.04
N LYS A 77 5.96 14.86 1.26
CA LYS A 77 7.08 13.91 1.30
C LYS A 77 7.29 13.24 2.67
N GLU A 78 6.19 13.02 3.41
CA GLU A 78 6.17 12.35 4.72
C GLU A 78 6.18 10.83 4.55
N VAL A 79 7.34 10.31 4.16
CA VAL A 79 7.57 8.94 3.69
C VAL A 79 7.23 7.85 4.71
N GLY A 80 7.47 8.09 6.01
CA GLY A 80 7.19 7.12 7.07
C GLY A 80 5.69 6.88 7.22
N ASP A 81 4.93 7.94 7.43
CA ASP A 81 3.47 7.88 7.52
C ASP A 81 2.83 7.44 6.21
N LEU A 82 3.38 7.88 5.07
CA LEU A 82 2.91 7.44 3.76
C LEU A 82 3.06 5.93 3.59
N LEU A 83 4.20 5.34 3.95
CA LEU A 83 4.40 3.88 3.88
C LEU A 83 3.38 3.13 4.75
N VAL A 84 3.10 3.63 5.95
CA VAL A 84 2.06 3.04 6.83
C VAL A 84 0.68 3.08 6.18
N VAL A 85 0.30 4.22 5.58
CA VAL A 85 -0.98 4.34 4.86
C VAL A 85 -1.05 3.35 3.70
N GLN A 86 0.04 3.18 2.95
CA GLN A 86 0.08 2.22 1.85
C GLN A 86 -0.06 0.78 2.35
N LEU A 87 0.60 0.41 3.45
CA LEU A 87 0.46 -0.90 4.10
C LEU A 87 -0.99 -1.16 4.56
N GLU A 88 -1.66 -0.16 5.13
CA GLU A 88 -3.07 -0.27 5.52
C GLU A 88 -4.00 -0.41 4.31
N ARG A 89 -3.74 0.32 3.20
CA ARG A 89 -4.49 0.17 1.94
C ARG A 89 -4.30 -1.23 1.32
N ILE A 90 -3.07 -1.75 1.32
CA ILE A 90 -2.77 -3.13 0.90
C ILE A 90 -3.56 -4.11 1.77
N SER A 91 -3.55 -3.92 3.09
CA SER A 91 -4.28 -4.78 4.04
C SER A 91 -5.78 -4.78 3.78
N LEU A 92 -6.37 -3.62 3.47
CA LEU A 92 -7.78 -3.53 3.13
C LEU A 92 -8.10 -4.40 1.91
N HIS A 93 -7.28 -4.37 0.87
CA HIS A 93 -7.49 -5.18 -0.32
C HIS A 93 -7.29 -6.67 -0.08
N GLU A 94 -6.31 -7.07 0.72
CA GLU A 94 -6.15 -8.46 1.16
C GLU A 94 -7.39 -8.95 1.92
N PHE A 95 -7.90 -8.17 2.87
CA PHE A 95 -9.13 -8.46 3.61
C PHE A 95 -10.33 -8.63 2.67
N LEU A 96 -10.50 -7.74 1.69
CA LEU A 96 -11.58 -7.85 0.70
C LEU A 96 -11.43 -9.09 -0.20
N ALA A 97 -10.20 -9.50 -0.50
CA ALA A 97 -9.93 -10.73 -1.24
C ALA A 97 -10.29 -11.97 -0.41
N GLU A 98 -9.99 -11.97 0.89
CA GLU A 98 -10.33 -13.05 1.83
C GLU A 98 -11.84 -13.25 1.94
N LEU A 99 -12.59 -12.15 2.06
CA LEU A 99 -14.06 -12.18 2.12
C LEU A 99 -14.74 -12.64 0.81
N SER A 100 -14.04 -12.51 -0.32
CA SER A 100 -14.64 -12.80 -1.63
C SER A 100 -14.79 -14.31 -1.83
N THR A 101 -15.97 -14.77 -2.26
CA THR A 101 -16.19 -16.19 -2.58
C THR A 101 -15.81 -16.53 -4.03
N HIS A 102 -15.73 -15.53 -4.90
CA HIS A 102 -15.43 -15.71 -6.33
C HIS A 102 -13.98 -15.36 -6.67
N ASN A 103 -13.27 -16.26 -7.38
CA ASN A 103 -11.88 -16.05 -7.78
C ASN A 103 -11.65 -14.79 -8.60
N ALA A 104 -12.59 -14.41 -9.48
CA ALA A 104 -12.47 -13.17 -10.27
C ALA A 104 -12.39 -11.93 -9.36
N GLN A 105 -13.19 -11.90 -8.30
CA GLN A 105 -13.17 -10.82 -7.33
C GLN A 105 -11.90 -10.86 -6.47
N LYS A 106 -11.44 -12.05 -6.05
CA LYS A 106 -10.15 -12.20 -5.36
C LYS A 106 -9.00 -11.66 -6.19
N ILE A 107 -8.93 -12.03 -7.46
CA ILE A 107 -7.92 -11.56 -8.40
C ILE A 107 -7.97 -10.03 -8.49
N LYS A 108 -9.15 -9.45 -8.69
CA LYS A 108 -9.33 -7.99 -8.75
C LYS A 108 -8.82 -7.27 -7.50
N GLN A 109 -9.13 -7.79 -6.31
CA GLN A 109 -8.67 -7.18 -5.06
C GLN A 109 -7.16 -7.33 -4.88
N MET A 110 -6.60 -8.49 -5.19
CA MET A 110 -5.15 -8.71 -5.10
C MET A 110 -4.36 -7.93 -6.16
N GLN A 111 -4.94 -7.68 -7.34
CA GLN A 111 -4.37 -6.77 -8.34
C GLN A 111 -4.33 -5.34 -7.81
N ALA A 112 -5.41 -4.86 -7.21
CA ALA A 112 -5.41 -3.54 -6.59
C ALA A 112 -4.37 -3.41 -5.46
N ALA A 113 -4.17 -4.47 -4.66
CA ALA A 113 -3.09 -4.52 -3.67
C ALA A 113 -1.70 -4.42 -4.33
N LEU A 114 -1.48 -5.18 -5.40
CA LEU A 114 -0.22 -5.15 -6.17
C LEU A 114 0.02 -3.77 -6.80
N ASP A 115 -1.01 -3.13 -7.36
CA ASP A 115 -0.91 -1.79 -7.95
C ASP A 115 -0.45 -0.76 -6.91
N ILE A 116 -0.99 -0.83 -5.69
CA ILE A 116 -0.53 0.00 -4.56
C ILE A 116 0.95 -0.29 -4.25
N CYS A 117 1.36 -1.56 -4.18
CA CYS A 117 2.76 -1.90 -3.97
C CYS A 117 3.66 -1.31 -5.06
N LEU A 118 3.27 -1.41 -6.33
CA LEU A 118 4.04 -0.84 -7.43
C LEU A 118 4.07 0.69 -7.36
N GLN A 119 2.99 1.35 -6.92
CA GLN A 119 2.93 2.80 -6.69
C GLN A 119 3.91 3.28 -5.61
N CYS A 120 4.23 2.43 -4.62
CA CYS A 120 5.14 2.79 -3.52
C CYS A 120 6.58 3.13 -3.94
N HIS A 121 6.97 2.92 -5.20
CA HIS A 121 8.26 3.37 -5.71
C HIS A 121 8.49 4.89 -5.51
N LEU A 122 7.43 5.72 -5.53
CA LEU A 122 7.49 7.17 -5.29
C LEU A 122 7.92 7.47 -3.85
N VAL A 123 7.40 6.69 -2.90
CA VAL A 123 7.75 6.78 -1.47
C VAL A 123 9.25 6.59 -1.32
N PHE A 124 9.82 5.57 -1.98
CA PHE A 124 11.24 5.27 -1.87
C PHE A 124 12.12 6.25 -2.64
N ASN A 125 11.66 6.80 -3.77
CA ASN A 125 12.42 7.79 -4.51
C ASN A 125 12.69 9.04 -3.65
N HIS A 126 11.68 9.52 -2.93
CA HIS A 126 11.82 10.68 -2.05
C HIS A 126 12.84 10.48 -0.93
N VAL A 127 12.91 9.28 -0.32
CA VAL A 127 13.89 9.00 0.75
C VAL A 127 15.32 8.95 0.22
N ILE A 128 15.50 8.39 -0.98
CA ILE A 128 16.82 8.31 -1.62
C ILE A 128 17.32 9.73 -1.96
N ASP A 129 16.44 10.58 -2.49
CA ASP A 129 16.78 11.93 -2.92
C ASP A 129 17.17 12.87 -1.77
N THR A 130 16.48 12.79 -0.62
CA THR A 130 16.77 13.69 0.51
C THR A 130 17.98 13.28 1.35
N ASN A 131 18.58 12.11 1.13
CA ASN A 131 19.70 11.57 1.92
C ASN A 131 19.45 11.69 3.45
N SER A 132 18.17 11.70 3.82
CA SER A 132 17.71 12.08 5.15
C SER A 132 17.84 10.86 6.04
N GLY A 133 19.02 10.70 6.64
CA GLY A 133 19.32 9.68 7.65
C GLY A 133 18.42 9.69 8.90
N GLN A 134 17.35 10.49 8.90
CA GLN A 134 16.36 10.61 9.98
C GLN A 134 15.17 9.64 9.84
N VAL A 135 14.96 8.98 8.69
CA VAL A 135 13.81 8.07 8.48
C VAL A 135 14.13 6.61 8.87
N ALA A 136 15.41 6.28 9.06
CA ALA A 136 15.89 4.92 9.28
C ALA A 136 15.86 4.50 10.76
N ASP A 137 14.74 4.72 11.45
CA ASP A 137 14.52 4.09 12.76
C ASP A 137 14.03 2.63 12.59
N ASP A 138 14.14 1.84 13.65
CA ASP A 138 13.79 0.42 13.67
C ASP A 138 12.33 0.15 13.25
N GLU A 139 11.41 1.08 13.57
CA GLU A 139 10.00 0.99 13.16
C GLU A 139 9.86 1.06 11.63
N PHE A 140 10.56 1.98 10.97
CA PHE A 140 10.52 2.12 9.52
C PHE A 140 11.14 0.90 8.82
N ALA A 141 12.24 0.37 9.36
CA ALA A 141 12.83 -0.89 8.87
C ALA A 141 11.84 -2.07 8.98
N GLY A 142 11.09 -2.14 10.08
CA GLY A 142 10.00 -3.09 10.27
C GLY A 142 8.90 -2.94 9.21
N HIS A 143 8.53 -1.71 8.87
CA HIS A 143 7.55 -1.44 7.80
C HIS A 143 8.05 -1.81 6.40
N LEU A 144 9.33 -1.59 6.08
CA LEU A 144 9.92 -2.04 4.82
C LEU A 144 9.89 -3.57 4.70
N THR A 145 10.21 -4.28 5.78
CA THR A 145 10.16 -5.75 5.83
C THR A 145 8.72 -6.26 5.65
N LEU A 146 7.76 -5.62 6.32
CA LEU A 146 6.34 -5.95 6.18
C LEU A 146 5.84 -5.68 4.74
N PHE A 147 6.29 -4.59 4.13
CA PHE A 147 5.97 -4.24 2.75
C PHE A 147 6.45 -5.32 1.78
N GLU A 148 7.71 -5.74 1.88
CA GLU A 148 8.27 -6.80 1.03
C GLU A 148 7.49 -8.11 1.18
N SER A 149 7.19 -8.51 2.42
CA SER A 149 6.40 -9.70 2.72
C SER A 149 5.00 -9.65 2.08
N ARG A 150 4.31 -8.51 2.16
CA ARG A 150 3.00 -8.32 1.54
C ARG A 150 3.06 -8.31 0.01
N LEU A 151 4.09 -7.69 -0.59
CA LEU A 151 4.32 -7.75 -2.04
C LEU A 151 4.52 -9.20 -2.51
N GLN A 152 5.37 -9.95 -1.81
CA GLN A 152 5.61 -11.37 -2.08
C GLN A 152 4.31 -12.19 -1.95
N ASN A 153 3.53 -11.95 -0.90
CA ASN A 153 2.24 -12.60 -0.68
C ASN A 153 1.23 -12.29 -1.81
N ALA A 154 1.16 -11.04 -2.24
CA ALA A 154 0.27 -10.62 -3.33
C ALA A 154 0.61 -11.34 -4.64
N LEU A 155 1.89 -11.35 -5.02
CA LEU A 155 2.37 -12.04 -6.24
C LEU A 155 2.15 -13.55 -6.17
N LYS A 156 2.43 -14.17 -5.02
CA LYS A 156 2.21 -15.61 -4.79
C LYS A 156 0.73 -15.97 -4.89
N THR A 157 -0.15 -15.15 -4.30
CA THR A 157 -1.60 -15.35 -4.32
C THR A 157 -2.16 -15.17 -5.72
N LEU A 158 -1.77 -14.12 -6.43
CA LEU A 158 -2.16 -13.88 -7.82
C LEU A 158 -1.70 -15.00 -8.75
N THR A 159 -0.47 -15.50 -8.57
CA THR A 159 0.03 -16.66 -9.32
C THR A 159 -0.89 -17.87 -9.12
N LYS A 160 -1.23 -18.21 -7.87
CA LYS A 160 -2.13 -19.34 -7.57
C LYS A 160 -3.53 -19.16 -8.16
N LEU A 161 -4.15 -17.99 -7.96
CA LEU A 161 -5.51 -17.73 -8.42
C LEU A 161 -5.60 -17.77 -9.94
N THR A 162 -4.62 -17.22 -10.65
CA THR A 162 -4.61 -17.20 -12.12
C THR A 162 -4.26 -18.54 -12.77
N LEU A 163 -3.64 -19.48 -12.03
CA LEU A 163 -3.43 -20.86 -12.52
C LEU A 163 -4.74 -21.66 -12.62
N THR A 164 -5.76 -21.28 -11.84
CA THR A 164 -7.05 -22.01 -11.77
C THR A 164 -8.14 -21.47 -12.71
N GLY A 165 -7.81 -20.44 -13.50
CA GLY A 165 -8.74 -19.78 -14.43
C GLY A 165 -8.80 -20.41 -15.83
N LYS A 166 -9.78 -19.98 -16.64
CA LYS A 166 -10.02 -20.50 -18.00
C LYS A 166 -8.92 -20.14 -19.02
N ASP A 167 -8.04 -19.19 -18.73
CA ASP A 167 -6.89 -18.86 -19.61
C ASP A 167 -5.58 -18.63 -18.82
N PRO A 168 -4.91 -19.72 -18.38
CA PRO A 168 -3.98 -19.68 -17.27
C PRO A 168 -2.53 -19.32 -17.61
N LYS A 169 -2.19 -18.89 -18.84
CA LYS A 169 -0.77 -18.97 -19.27
C LYS A 169 0.04 -17.69 -19.21
N GLN A 170 -0.53 -16.51 -19.39
CA GLN A 170 0.27 -15.30 -19.57
C GLN A 170 0.45 -14.51 -18.25
N LEU A 171 -0.66 -14.18 -17.57
CA LEU A 171 -0.64 -13.49 -16.28
C LEU A 171 0.01 -14.30 -15.16
N SER A 172 -0.27 -15.61 -15.08
CA SER A 172 0.35 -16.47 -14.05
C SER A 172 1.86 -16.56 -14.21
N LYS A 173 2.36 -16.63 -15.46
CA LYS A 173 3.80 -16.61 -15.77
C LYS A 173 4.42 -15.26 -15.40
N LEU A 174 3.73 -14.15 -15.68
CA LEU A 174 4.18 -12.81 -15.29
C LEU A 174 4.31 -12.71 -13.76
N TYR A 175 3.24 -12.99 -13.01
CA TYR A 175 3.27 -12.92 -11.54
C TYR A 175 4.28 -13.88 -10.92
N LYS A 176 4.44 -15.09 -11.48
CA LYS A 176 5.49 -16.02 -11.05
C LYS A 176 6.88 -15.43 -11.29
N ARG A 177 7.14 -14.84 -12.45
CA ARG A 177 8.43 -14.21 -12.75
C ARG A 177 8.70 -13.03 -11.81
N MET A 178 7.70 -12.17 -11.58
CA MET A 178 7.78 -11.06 -10.62
C MET A 178 8.11 -11.57 -9.21
N TYR A 179 7.44 -12.62 -8.76
CA TYR A 179 7.71 -13.25 -7.47
C TYR A 179 9.15 -13.78 -7.39
N MET A 180 9.64 -14.47 -8.42
CA MET A 180 11.04 -14.92 -8.44
C MET A 180 12.03 -13.75 -8.32
N GLU A 181 11.74 -12.62 -8.96
CA GLU A 181 12.59 -11.42 -8.86
C GLU A 181 12.70 -10.93 -7.40
N THR A 182 11.59 -10.96 -6.65
CA THR A 182 11.60 -10.59 -5.21
C THR A 182 12.46 -11.51 -4.34
N LEU A 183 12.80 -12.72 -4.81
CA LEU A 183 13.65 -13.65 -4.07
C LEU A 183 15.15 -13.46 -4.34
N THR A 184 15.51 -12.82 -5.47
CA THR A 184 16.90 -12.66 -5.90
C THR A 184 17.71 -11.67 -5.04
N GLY A 185 17.04 -10.92 -4.16
CA GLY A 185 17.64 -9.95 -3.24
C GLY A 185 18.18 -10.51 -1.93
N LYS A 186 17.92 -11.79 -1.59
CA LYS A 186 18.36 -12.38 -0.32
C LYS A 186 19.85 -12.70 -0.30
N HIS A 187 20.69 -11.68 -0.18
CA HIS A 187 21.99 -11.85 0.47
C HIS A 187 21.76 -11.85 1.99
N GLY A 188 21.67 -13.07 2.56
CA GLY A 188 21.89 -13.37 3.98
C GLY A 188 21.10 -12.55 5.01
N LEU A 189 20.00 -13.12 5.51
CA LEU A 189 19.26 -12.67 6.71
C LEU A 189 20.07 -12.86 8.01
N GLY A 190 21.30 -12.33 8.06
CA GLY A 190 22.23 -12.51 9.18
C GLY A 190 23.06 -11.28 9.56
N ALA A 191 22.88 -10.13 8.92
CA ALA A 191 23.55 -8.90 9.33
C ALA A 191 22.57 -7.73 9.23
N GLN A 192 22.54 -6.88 10.25
CA GLN A 192 21.80 -5.61 10.26
C GLN A 192 22.12 -4.80 9.00
N GLN A 193 21.30 -4.94 7.95
CA GLN A 193 21.36 -4.05 6.81
C GLN A 193 20.73 -2.73 7.24
N SER A 194 21.45 -1.63 7.05
CA SER A 194 20.92 -0.29 7.21
C SER A 194 19.60 -0.15 6.43
N SER A 195 18.58 0.46 7.03
CA SER A 195 17.26 0.68 6.42
C SER A 195 17.36 1.34 5.04
N THR A 196 18.41 2.15 4.81
CA THR A 196 18.74 2.76 3.52
C THR A 196 19.10 1.74 2.43
N ALA A 197 19.80 0.66 2.76
CA ALA A 197 20.13 -0.40 1.81
C ALA A 197 18.89 -1.22 1.42
N CYS A 198 18.05 -1.55 2.40
CA CYS A 198 16.76 -2.21 2.18
C CYS A 198 15.85 -1.35 1.29
N LEU A 199 15.78 -0.05 1.56
CA LEU A 199 14.98 0.89 0.77
C LEU A 199 15.47 0.99 -0.68
N LYS A 200 16.78 1.13 -0.92
CA LYS A 200 17.35 1.13 -2.28
C LYS A 200 17.06 -0.18 -3.01
N HIS A 201 17.17 -1.30 -2.31
CA HIS A 201 16.83 -2.61 -2.86
C HIS A 201 15.35 -2.66 -3.30
N LEU A 202 14.43 -2.28 -2.42
CA LEU A 202 12.99 -2.26 -2.73
C LEU A 202 12.64 -1.30 -3.86
N HIS A 203 13.26 -0.11 -3.90
CA HIS A 203 13.08 0.83 -5.00
C HIS A 203 13.48 0.23 -6.35
N MET A 204 14.68 -0.37 -6.44
CA MET A 204 15.15 -1.03 -7.65
C MET A 204 14.27 -2.22 -8.03
N LEU A 205 13.84 -3.02 -7.05
CA LEU A 205 12.95 -4.15 -7.27
C LEU A 205 11.63 -3.67 -7.90
N LEU A 206 10.96 -2.66 -7.31
CA LEU A 206 9.71 -2.14 -7.84
C LEU A 206 9.87 -1.57 -9.26
N ALA A 207 10.98 -0.90 -9.57
CA ALA A 207 11.26 -0.41 -10.91
C ALA A 207 11.35 -1.55 -11.94
N ARG A 208 12.02 -2.66 -11.59
CA ARG A 208 12.05 -3.87 -12.45
C ARG A 208 10.67 -4.49 -12.60
N LEU A 209 9.92 -4.64 -11.51
CA LEU A 209 8.58 -5.21 -11.54
C LEU A 209 7.64 -4.40 -12.45
N ARG A 210 7.72 -3.08 -12.42
CA ARG A 210 6.98 -2.19 -13.34
C ARG A 210 7.37 -2.41 -14.80
N ALA A 211 8.67 -2.44 -15.10
CA ALA A 211 9.13 -2.71 -16.46
C ALA A 211 8.64 -4.08 -17.00
N MET A 212 8.48 -5.07 -16.13
CA MET A 212 7.88 -6.36 -16.49
C MET A 212 6.39 -6.25 -16.84
N CYS A 213 5.64 -5.38 -16.16
CA CYS A 213 4.25 -5.08 -16.50
C CYS A 213 4.15 -4.36 -17.85
N ASP A 214 4.99 -3.34 -18.09
CA ASP A 214 4.98 -2.55 -19.32
C ASP A 214 5.34 -3.39 -20.56
N THR A 215 6.35 -4.25 -20.43
CA THR A 215 6.74 -5.20 -21.49
C THR A 215 5.70 -6.25 -21.79
N GLN A 216 4.81 -6.55 -20.85
CA GLN A 216 3.69 -7.44 -21.07
C GLN A 216 2.55 -6.75 -21.82
N LEU A 217 2.20 -5.52 -21.42
CA LEU A 217 1.18 -4.71 -22.09
C LEU A 217 1.55 -4.40 -23.55
N ALA A 218 2.84 -4.31 -23.88
CA ALA A 218 3.31 -4.13 -25.25
C ALA A 218 3.23 -5.41 -26.12
N ARG A 219 2.92 -6.57 -25.53
CA ARG A 219 2.82 -7.87 -26.22
C ARG A 219 1.37 -8.33 -26.43
N ASP A 220 0.42 -7.66 -25.79
CA ASP A 220 -1.02 -7.88 -25.91
C ASP A 220 -1.64 -6.88 -26.90
#